data_AF-A0AAQ0LX13-F1
#
_entry.id   AF-A0AAQ0LX13-F1
#
_cell.length_a   1.000
_cell.length_b   1.000
_cell.length_c   1.000
_cell.angle_alpha   90.00
_cell.angle_beta   90.00
_cell.angle_gamma   90.00
#
_symmetry.space_group_name_H-M   'P 1'
#
loop_
_entity.id
_entity.type
_entity.pdbx_description
1 polymer ?
#
loop_
_entity_poly.entity_id
_entity_poly.type
_entity_poly.pdbx_seq_one_letter_code
_entity_poly.pdbx_strand_id
1 'polypeptide(L)'
;MEGENRSKRVSDSLQENIRSSNEEEERKRKHNEVRRNVPSYQDRTTIVLNKQLKPLFNALAHENHDSRRDFANKLLMTYAKENYPEYFEEYIEKYKSEHGEDLIKEFGFLTKKDF
;
A
#
# COMPACT_ATOMS: atom_id res chain seq x y z
N MET A 1 11.34 20.30 -53.76
CA MET A 1 12.16 20.29 -52.53
C MET A 1 11.38 20.51 -51.24
N GLU A 2 10.04 20.67 -51.26
CA GLU A 2 9.26 20.94 -50.02
C GLU A 2 8.78 19.68 -49.27
N GLY A 3 8.68 18.53 -49.95
CA GLY A 3 8.18 17.27 -49.37
C GLY A 3 9.15 16.61 -48.38
N GLU A 4 10.45 16.64 -48.65
CA GLU A 4 11.47 16.01 -47.79
C GLU A 4 11.61 16.73 -46.42
N ASN A 5 11.45 18.06 -46.41
CA ASN A 5 11.55 18.85 -45.19
C ASN A 5 10.34 18.68 -44.25
N ARG A 6 9.15 18.35 -44.78
CA ARG A 6 7.99 17.99 -43.95
C ARG A 6 8.11 16.57 -43.39
N SER A 7 8.59 15.63 -44.20
CA SER A 7 8.77 14.24 -43.75
C SER A 7 9.79 14.13 -42.61
N LYS A 8 10.91 14.88 -42.68
CA LYS A 8 11.91 14.90 -41.60
C LYS A 8 11.40 15.51 -40.29
N ARG A 9 10.66 16.62 -40.35
CA ARG A 9 10.09 17.23 -39.13
C ARG A 9 9.09 16.31 -38.43
N VAL A 10 8.28 15.58 -39.19
CA VAL A 10 7.33 14.62 -38.63
C VAL A 10 8.08 13.45 -37.98
N SER A 11 9.12 12.90 -38.60
CA SER A 11 9.93 11.84 -38.00
C SER A 11 10.67 12.29 -36.74
N ASP A 12 11.20 13.51 -36.72
CA ASP A 12 11.94 14.05 -35.57
C ASP A 12 10.99 14.27 -34.38
N SER A 13 9.80 14.81 -34.62
CA SER A 13 8.77 14.99 -33.58
C SER A 13 8.26 13.67 -32.99
N LEU A 14 8.16 12.61 -33.82
CA LEU A 14 7.79 11.27 -33.36
C LEU A 14 8.89 10.65 -32.50
N GLN A 15 10.16 10.81 -32.89
CA GLN A 15 11.29 10.34 -32.10
C GLN A 15 11.41 11.05 -30.76
N GLU A 16 11.13 12.36 -30.73
CA GLU A 16 11.12 13.15 -29.50
C GLU A 16 10.02 12.68 -28.53
N ASN A 17 8.79 12.49 -29.02
CA ASN A 17 7.68 11.97 -28.22
C ASN A 17 7.97 10.58 -27.63
N ILE A 18 8.57 9.68 -28.41
CA ILE A 18 8.96 8.34 -27.94
C ILE A 18 10.03 8.42 -26.86
N ARG A 19 11.04 9.29 -27.03
CA ARG A 19 12.09 9.51 -26.01
C ARG A 19 11.50 10.04 -24.72
N SER A 20 10.64 11.07 -24.78
CA SER A 20 9.99 11.63 -23.59
C SER A 20 9.12 10.60 -22.85
N SER A 21 8.36 9.77 -23.59
CA SER A 21 7.56 8.70 -22.97
C SER A 21 8.42 7.64 -22.29
N ASN A 22 9.53 7.24 -22.91
CA ASN A 22 10.45 6.26 -22.34
C ASN A 22 11.16 6.81 -21.09
N GLU A 23 11.58 8.07 -21.11
CA GLU A 23 12.17 8.74 -19.96
C GLU A 23 11.19 8.83 -18.78
N GLU A 24 9.91 9.09 -19.04
CA GLU A 24 8.87 9.12 -18.00
C GLU A 24 8.64 7.73 -17.38
N GLU A 25 8.58 6.68 -18.21
CA GLU A 25 8.51 5.31 -17.72
C GLU A 25 9.73 4.93 -16.88
N GLU A 26 10.93 5.27 -17.33
CA GLU A 26 12.17 4.95 -16.63
C GLU A 26 12.25 5.67 -15.27
N ARG A 27 11.80 6.94 -15.20
CA ARG A 27 11.66 7.67 -13.93
C ARG A 27 10.65 7.00 -13.00
N LYS A 28 9.49 6.57 -13.51
CA LYS A 28 8.48 5.83 -12.74
C LYS A 28 9.04 4.49 -12.21
N ARG A 29 9.80 3.77 -13.02
CA ARG A 29 10.47 2.50 -12.63
C ARG A 29 11.48 2.73 -11.51
N LYS A 30 12.42 3.66 -11.70
CA LYS A 30 13.43 4.02 -10.68
C LYS A 30 12.78 4.47 -9.37
N HIS A 31 11.76 5.32 -9.43
CA HIS A 31 11.02 5.77 -8.25
C HIS A 31 10.32 4.61 -7.51
N ASN A 32 9.71 3.68 -8.25
CA ASN A 32 9.06 2.51 -7.66
C ASN A 32 10.07 1.53 -7.06
N GLU A 33 11.23 1.36 -7.67
CA GLU A 33 12.32 0.51 -7.18
C GLU A 33 12.88 1.05 -5.85
N VAL A 34 13.12 2.36 -5.76
CA VAL A 34 13.51 3.02 -4.51
C VAL A 34 12.45 2.80 -3.42
N ARG A 35 11.16 2.93 -3.73
CA ARG A 35 10.08 2.69 -2.74
C ARG A 35 10.00 1.25 -2.25
N ARG A 36 10.29 0.26 -3.11
CA ARG A 36 10.28 -1.16 -2.75
C ARG A 36 11.47 -1.56 -1.87
N ASN A 37 12.57 -0.84 -1.98
CA ASN A 37 13.79 -1.08 -1.19
C ASN A 37 13.77 -0.38 0.18
N VAL A 38 12.69 0.32 0.54
CA VAL A 38 12.52 0.89 1.88
C VAL A 38 12.12 -0.24 2.86
N PRO A 39 12.74 -0.35 4.06
CA PRO A 39 12.42 -1.39 5.04
C PRO A 39 10.92 -1.49 5.37
N SER A 40 10.23 -0.35 5.51
CA SER A 40 8.78 -0.32 5.74
C SER A 40 7.93 -0.94 4.63
N TYR A 41 8.51 -1.20 3.45
CA TYR A 41 7.88 -1.89 2.32
C TYR A 41 8.18 -3.39 2.34
N GLN A 42 9.30 -3.81 2.93
CA GLN A 42 9.68 -5.21 3.11
C GLN A 42 8.81 -5.90 4.17
N ASP A 43 8.36 -5.16 5.19
CA ASP A 43 7.46 -5.66 6.24
C ASP A 43 5.98 -5.72 5.80
N ARG A 44 5.69 -5.64 4.50
CA ARG A 44 4.32 -5.69 3.97
C ARG A 44 4.08 -6.98 3.22
N THR A 45 2.93 -7.59 3.48
CA THR A 45 2.40 -8.68 2.65
C THR A 45 1.20 -8.21 1.82
N THR A 46 0.87 -8.95 0.76
CA THR A 46 -0.30 -8.68 -0.09
C THR A 46 -1.43 -9.64 0.30
N ILE A 47 -2.58 -9.07 0.63
CA ILE A 47 -3.83 -9.81 0.84
C ILE A 47 -4.78 -9.46 -0.32
N VAL A 48 -5.37 -10.48 -0.94
CA VAL A 48 -6.30 -10.31 -2.06
C VAL A 48 -7.72 -10.17 -1.52
N LEU A 49 -8.41 -9.11 -1.95
CA LEU A 49 -9.83 -8.87 -1.67
C LEU A 49 -10.62 -8.90 -2.97
N ASN A 50 -11.89 -9.29 -2.91
CA ASN A 50 -12.79 -9.19 -4.05
C ASN A 50 -12.86 -7.72 -4.52
N LYS A 51 -12.69 -7.50 -5.83
CA LYS A 51 -12.71 -6.16 -6.44
C LYS A 51 -13.98 -5.36 -6.12
N GLN A 52 -15.11 -6.04 -5.95
CA GLN A 52 -16.39 -5.41 -5.58
C GLN A 52 -16.39 -4.82 -4.17
N LEU A 53 -15.52 -5.30 -3.27
CA LEU A 53 -15.41 -4.79 -1.89
C LEU A 53 -14.55 -3.53 -1.79
N LYS A 54 -13.76 -3.22 -2.82
CA LYS A 54 -12.83 -2.09 -2.80
C LYS A 54 -13.50 -0.74 -2.51
N PRO A 55 -14.65 -0.39 -3.11
CA PRO A 55 -15.33 0.88 -2.80
C PRO A 55 -15.75 0.97 -1.33
N LEU A 56 -16.35 -0.10 -0.80
CA LEU A 56 -16.77 -0.17 0.60
C LEU A 56 -15.57 -0.04 1.55
N PHE A 57 -14.51 -0.82 1.28
CA PHE A 57 -13.29 -0.78 2.07
C PHE A 57 -12.67 0.63 2.10
N ASN A 58 -12.61 1.31 0.95
CA ASN A 58 -12.08 2.67 0.88
C ASN A 58 -12.95 3.67 1.65
N ALA A 59 -14.28 3.55 1.57
CA ALA A 59 -15.20 4.42 2.29
C ALA A 59 -15.06 4.25 3.81
N LEU A 60 -14.97 3.01 4.29
CA LEU A 60 -14.79 2.71 5.71
C LEU A 60 -13.42 3.17 6.24
N ALA A 61 -12.35 2.98 5.47
CA ALA A 61 -11.03 3.49 5.84
C ALA A 61 -11.03 5.02 5.93
N HIS A 62 -11.67 5.69 4.96
CA HIS A 62 -11.81 7.15 4.97
C HIS A 62 -12.60 7.65 6.19
N GLU A 63 -13.73 7.01 6.50
CA GLU A 63 -14.57 7.36 7.65
C GLU A 63 -13.82 7.18 8.98
N ASN A 64 -12.97 6.16 9.09
CA ASN A 64 -12.12 5.95 10.28
C ASN A 64 -10.88 6.85 10.32
N HIS A 65 -10.68 7.73 9.32
CA HIS A 65 -9.46 8.53 9.14
C HIS A 65 -8.17 7.68 9.11
N ASP A 66 -8.29 6.42 8.69
CA ASP A 66 -7.19 5.46 8.67
C ASP A 66 -6.59 5.37 7.27
N SER A 67 -5.29 5.05 7.21
CA SER A 67 -4.73 4.57 5.96
C SER A 67 -5.36 3.21 5.62
N ARG A 68 -5.48 2.88 4.34
CA ARG A 68 -5.98 1.57 3.89
C ARG A 68 -5.25 0.39 4.55
N ARG A 69 -3.96 0.53 4.81
CA ARG A 69 -3.18 -0.52 5.48
C ARG A 69 -3.61 -0.67 6.93
N ASP A 70 -3.66 0.44 7.65
CA ASP A 70 -3.94 0.41 9.09
C ASP A 70 -5.39 0.00 9.34
N PHE A 71 -6.32 0.42 8.48
CA PHE A 71 -7.71 -0.05 8.48
C PHE A 71 -7.83 -1.56 8.24
N ALA A 72 -7.09 -2.12 7.28
CA ALA A 72 -7.08 -3.58 7.04
C ALA A 72 -6.57 -4.35 8.27
N ASN A 73 -5.51 -3.86 8.90
CA ASN A 73 -4.96 -4.48 10.09
C ASN A 73 -5.94 -4.41 11.27
N LYS A 74 -6.54 -3.24 11.50
CA LYS A 74 -7.58 -3.05 12.52
C LYS A 74 -8.75 -4.00 12.30
N LEU A 75 -9.22 -4.13 11.06
CA LEU A 75 -10.31 -5.03 10.69
C LEU A 75 -9.98 -6.50 11.00
N LEU A 76 -8.79 -6.97 10.59
CA LEU A 76 -8.34 -8.34 10.85
C LEU A 76 -8.24 -8.63 12.36
N MET A 77 -7.61 -7.74 13.10
CA MET A 77 -7.39 -7.89 14.53
C MET A 77 -8.70 -7.82 15.32
N THR A 78 -9.63 -6.95 14.92
CA THR A 78 -10.98 -6.88 15.52
C THR A 78 -11.75 -8.17 15.26
N TYR A 79 -11.76 -8.64 14.01
CA TYR A 79 -12.45 -9.88 13.64
C TYR A 79 -11.88 -11.09 14.40
N ALA A 80 -10.55 -11.20 14.49
CA ALA A 80 -9.90 -12.26 15.26
C ALA A 80 -10.25 -12.17 16.76
N LYS A 81 -10.18 -10.99 17.37
CA LYS A 81 -10.54 -10.80 18.78
C LYS A 81 -12.00 -11.20 19.08
N GLU A 82 -12.93 -10.85 18.19
CA GLU A 82 -14.36 -11.10 18.39
C GLU A 82 -14.76 -12.55 18.14
N ASN A 83 -14.14 -13.23 17.17
CA ASN A 83 -14.60 -14.54 16.69
C ASN A 83 -13.63 -15.69 17.01
N TYR A 84 -12.37 -15.39 17.31
CA TYR A 84 -11.27 -16.35 17.48
C TYR A 84 -10.29 -15.88 18.57
N PRO A 85 -10.77 -15.63 19.81
CA PRO A 85 -9.96 -15.01 20.87
C PRO A 85 -8.70 -15.79 21.21
N GLU A 86 -8.72 -17.13 21.14
CA GLU A 86 -7.56 -17.99 21.39
C GLU A 86 -6.40 -17.73 20.41
N TYR A 87 -6.72 -17.57 19.12
CA TYR A 87 -5.72 -17.24 18.09
C TYR A 87 -5.23 -15.80 18.24
N PHE A 88 -6.11 -14.90 18.65
CA PHE A 88 -5.74 -13.51 18.93
C PHE A 88 -4.77 -13.43 20.10
N GLU A 89 -5.05 -14.11 21.21
CA GLU A 89 -4.18 -14.13 22.40
C GLU A 89 -2.82 -14.75 22.09
N GLU A 90 -2.77 -15.91 21.43
CA GLU A 90 -1.51 -16.55 21.02
C GLU A 90 -0.65 -15.62 20.15
N TYR A 91 -1.27 -14.94 19.18
CA TYR A 91 -0.59 -13.96 18.33
C TYR A 91 -0.01 -12.79 19.16
N ILE A 92 -0.80 -12.23 20.07
CA ILE A 92 -0.36 -11.11 20.93
C ILE A 92 0.79 -11.54 21.85
N GLU A 93 0.72 -12.73 22.46
CA GLU A 93 1.79 -13.24 23.33
C GLU A 93 3.09 -13.45 22.55
N LYS A 94 3.00 -14.11 21.40
CA LYS A 94 4.16 -14.34 20.53
C LYS A 94 4.81 -13.03 20.10
N TYR A 95 4.02 -12.08 19.60
CA TYR A 95 4.57 -10.80 19.17
C TYR A 95 5.19 -10.03 20.32
N LYS A 96 4.57 -10.01 21.52
CA LYS A 96 5.16 -9.38 22.70
C LYS A 96 6.53 -9.96 23.04
N SER A 97 6.70 -11.27 22.89
CA SER A 97 7.98 -11.94 23.13
C SER A 97 9.06 -11.55 22.11
N GLU A 98 8.66 -11.27 20.86
CA GLU A 98 9.58 -10.95 19.75
C GLU A 98 9.89 -9.44 19.65
N HIS A 99 8.96 -8.57 20.05
CA HIS A 99 9.01 -7.13 19.76
C HIS A 99 8.69 -6.22 20.96
N GLY A 100 8.36 -6.78 22.14
CA GLY A 100 7.93 -6.01 23.31
C GLY A 100 6.47 -5.55 23.26
N GLU A 101 6.05 -4.66 24.16
CA GLU A 101 4.64 -4.24 24.30
C GLU A 101 4.15 -3.21 23.26
N ASP A 102 4.98 -2.84 22.28
CA ASP A 102 4.72 -1.73 21.36
C ASP A 102 3.56 -1.97 20.37
N LEU A 103 3.23 -3.23 20.08
CA LEU A 103 2.10 -3.65 19.23
C LEU A 103 0.79 -3.00 19.67
N ILE A 104 0.61 -2.85 20.99
CA ILE A 104 -0.70 -2.50 21.53
C ILE A 104 -0.97 -0.99 21.39
N LYS A 105 0.07 -0.19 21.18
CA LYS A 105 -0.03 1.24 20.85
C LYS A 105 -0.26 1.46 19.37
N GLU A 106 0.40 0.68 18.51
CA GLU A 106 0.37 0.88 17.04
C GLU A 106 -0.99 0.54 16.41
N PHE A 107 -1.73 -0.43 16.97
CA PHE A 107 -3.05 -0.84 16.44
C PHE A 107 -4.23 -0.40 17.31
N GLY A 108 -4.00 0.45 18.32
CA GLY A 108 -5.07 1.09 19.11
C GLY A 108 -5.85 0.19 20.07
N PHE A 109 -5.46 -1.08 20.25
CA PHE A 109 -6.21 -2.07 21.04
C PHE A 109 -6.19 -1.86 22.57
N LEU A 110 -5.39 -0.92 23.10
CA LEU A 110 -5.40 -0.52 24.52
C LEU A 110 -5.95 0.89 24.80
N THR A 111 -6.64 1.51 23.86
CA THR A 111 -7.35 2.76 24.20
C THR A 111 -8.70 2.45 24.83
N LYS A 112 -8.65 2.38 26.16
CA LYS A 112 -9.72 2.21 27.16
C LYS A 112 -9.94 0.77 27.64
N LYS A 113 -9.28 0.48 28.77
CA LYS A 113 -9.94 -0.18 29.90
C LYS A 113 -11.25 0.56 30.18
N ASP A 114 -12.37 0.03 29.72
CA ASP A 114 -13.64 0.27 30.38
C ASP A 114 -13.63 -0.64 31.62
N PHE A 115 -13.15 -0.06 32.73
CA PHE A 115 -13.49 -0.47 34.09
C PHE A 115 -14.91 0.01 34.41
#